data_AF-A0A496KYV9-F1
#
_entry.id   AF-A0A496KYV9-F1
#
_cell.length_a   1.000
_cell.length_b   1.000
_cell.length_c   1.000
_cell.angle_alpha   90.00
_cell.angle_beta   90.00
_cell.angle_gamma   90.00
#
_symmetry.space_group_name_H-M   'P 1'
#
loop_
_entity.id
_entity.type
_entity.pdbx_description
1 polymer ?
#
loop_
_entity_poly.entity_id
_entity_poly.type
_entity_poly.pdbx_seq_one_letter_code
_entity_poly.pdbx_strand_id
1 'polypeptide(L)'
;MKKIFLLITLAVSFVANAQELRCNITVNHQQIQGTNQQVFDALKKSVENLMNNTRWTDMTFKEEEKIDCSLGIIVKKYEDNIMTCEMQVQARRPVWGSNYNTPLFNFRDISVAFAYREFDDMTITPDYKNNLVALLAYYAYVIIGYDLDSFQKLGGSGAFAQAENIVTVSQSRSEPENTGWKAFEKNGKRYELISNLLDERFRKFR
;
A
#
# COMPACT_ATOMS: atom_id res chain seq x y z
N MET A 1 -14.07 43.72 12.68
CA MET A 1 -13.77 42.47 13.39
C MET A 1 -14.56 41.26 12.87
N LYS A 2 -15.89 41.31 12.71
CA LYS A 2 -16.69 40.19 12.15
C LYS A 2 -16.28 39.73 10.74
N LYS A 3 -15.85 40.66 9.87
CA LYS A 3 -15.37 40.34 8.50
C LYS A 3 -14.03 39.58 8.47
N ILE A 4 -13.16 39.82 9.45
CA ILE A 4 -11.86 39.13 9.58
C ILE A 4 -12.09 37.70 10.11
N PHE A 5 -13.02 37.54 11.06
CA PHE A 5 -13.40 36.21 11.55
C PHE A 5 -14.00 35.34 10.43
N LEU A 6 -14.85 35.92 9.58
CA LEU A 6 -15.44 35.21 8.42
C LEU A 6 -14.37 34.73 7.42
N LEU A 7 -13.36 35.57 7.14
CA LEU A 7 -12.22 35.25 6.27
C LEU A 7 -11.33 34.14 6.85
N ILE A 8 -11.13 34.11 8.17
CA ILE A 8 -10.36 33.06 8.85
C ILE A 8 -11.14 31.73 8.85
N THR A 9 -12.45 31.75 9.10
CA THR A 9 -13.28 30.52 9.00
C THR A 9 -13.37 29.97 7.58
N LEU A 10 -13.27 30.81 6.54
CA LEU A 10 -13.29 30.35 5.15
C LEU A 10 -11.94 29.74 4.72
N ALA A 11 -10.84 30.18 5.31
CA ALA A 11 -9.50 29.66 5.03
C ALA A 11 -9.22 28.27 5.65
N VAL A 12 -9.91 27.93 6.74
CA VAL A 12 -9.73 26.62 7.43
C VAL A 12 -10.51 25.49 6.74
N SER A 13 -11.48 25.80 5.88
CA SER A 13 -12.34 24.81 5.21
C SER A 13 -11.69 24.07 4.04
N PHE A 14 -10.44 24.39 3.66
CA PHE A 14 -9.81 23.87 2.44
C PHE A 14 -8.79 22.74 2.64
N VAL A 15 -8.62 22.23 3.86
CA VAL A 15 -7.93 20.96 4.08
C VAL A 15 -8.87 19.79 3.80
N ALA A 16 -9.29 19.66 2.54
CA ALA A 16 -9.89 18.43 2.07
C ALA A 16 -8.79 17.37 2.01
N ASN A 17 -8.94 16.30 2.80
CA ASN A 17 -8.08 15.14 2.76
C ASN A 17 -8.24 14.46 1.39
N ALA A 18 -7.36 14.80 0.45
CA ALA A 18 -7.23 13.99 -0.74
C ALA A 18 -6.55 12.67 -0.35
N GLN A 19 -7.29 11.58 -0.50
CA GLN A 19 -6.78 10.23 -0.43
C GLN A 19 -6.49 9.79 -1.86
N GLU A 20 -5.31 9.26 -2.13
CA GLU A 20 -4.87 8.98 -3.50
C GLU A 20 -5.46 7.68 -4.05
N LEU A 21 -5.83 6.75 -3.17
CA LEU A 21 -6.19 5.38 -3.54
C LEU A 21 -7.69 5.12 -3.38
N ARG A 22 -8.23 4.33 -4.32
CA ARG A 22 -9.49 3.61 -4.18
C ARG A 22 -9.20 2.11 -4.26
N CYS A 23 -8.89 1.52 -3.12
CA CYS A 23 -8.49 0.13 -2.98
C CYS A 23 -9.65 -0.78 -2.56
N ASN A 24 -9.93 -1.80 -3.35
CA ASN A 24 -10.83 -2.90 -2.96
C ASN A 24 -10.05 -4.03 -2.28
N ILE A 25 -10.38 -4.34 -1.03
CA ILE A 25 -9.69 -5.37 -0.24
C ILE A 25 -10.50 -6.66 -0.19
N THR A 26 -9.83 -7.78 -0.45
CA THR A 26 -10.40 -9.13 -0.28
C THR A 26 -9.48 -9.98 0.58
N VAL A 27 -10.06 -10.73 1.51
CA VAL A 27 -9.32 -11.67 2.37
C VAL A 27 -9.93 -13.05 2.18
N ASN A 28 -9.15 -13.98 1.63
CA ASN A 28 -9.53 -15.38 1.49
C ASN A 28 -8.85 -16.19 2.60
N HIS A 29 -9.66 -16.75 3.49
CA HIS A 29 -9.23 -17.60 4.59
C HIS A 29 -9.84 -19.01 4.52
N GLN A 30 -10.30 -19.46 3.33
CA GLN A 30 -10.94 -20.77 3.14
C GLN A 30 -10.05 -21.95 3.52
N GLN A 31 -8.72 -21.77 3.50
CA GLN A 31 -7.73 -22.79 3.85
C GLN A 31 -7.50 -22.91 5.36
N ILE A 32 -8.01 -21.97 6.16
CA ILE A 32 -7.82 -21.95 7.61
C ILE A 32 -8.96 -22.72 8.29
N GLN A 33 -8.59 -23.73 9.08
CA GLN A 33 -9.50 -24.48 9.92
C GLN A 33 -9.48 -23.87 11.33
N GLY A 34 -10.62 -23.37 11.83
CA GLY A 34 -10.68 -22.76 13.16
C GLY A 34 -11.95 -21.93 13.43
N THR A 35 -12.20 -21.64 14.71
CA THR A 35 -13.43 -20.98 15.18
C THR A 35 -13.39 -19.46 15.07
N ASN A 36 -12.22 -18.82 15.20
CA ASN A 36 -12.12 -17.37 15.13
C ASN A 36 -11.95 -16.88 13.68
N GLN A 37 -13.07 -16.81 12.95
CA GLN A 37 -13.11 -16.18 11.63
C GLN A 37 -13.19 -14.64 11.71
N GLN A 38 -13.55 -14.10 12.87
CA GLN A 38 -13.76 -12.67 13.08
C GLN A 38 -12.48 -11.86 12.91
N VAL A 39 -11.32 -12.44 13.26
CA VAL A 39 -10.01 -11.81 13.04
C VAL A 39 -9.75 -11.48 11.56
N PHE A 40 -10.24 -12.28 10.61
CA PHE A 40 -10.03 -12.04 9.18
C PHE A 40 -10.93 -10.93 8.63
N ASP A 41 -12.17 -10.86 9.14
CA ASP A 41 -13.08 -9.74 8.83
C ASP A 41 -12.57 -8.43 9.43
N ALA A 42 -12.03 -8.48 10.64
CA ALA A 42 -11.37 -7.35 11.28
C ALA A 42 -10.14 -6.92 10.46
N LEU A 43 -9.28 -7.87 10.05
CA LEU A 43 -8.14 -7.60 9.17
C LEU A 43 -8.59 -6.87 7.90
N LYS A 44 -9.60 -7.40 7.20
CA LYS A 44 -10.12 -6.77 5.98
C LYS A 44 -10.51 -5.31 6.22
N LYS A 45 -11.31 -5.04 7.25
CA LYS A 45 -11.78 -3.68 7.58
C LYS A 45 -10.62 -2.76 7.94
N SER A 46 -9.69 -3.25 8.75
CA SER A 46 -8.49 -2.51 9.14
C SER A 46 -7.69 -2.13 7.89
N VAL A 47 -7.34 -3.11 7.05
CA VAL A 47 -6.57 -2.87 5.81
C VAL A 47 -7.28 -1.91 4.88
N GLU A 48 -8.59 -2.06 4.70
CA GLU A 48 -9.42 -1.17 3.87
C GLU A 48 -9.41 0.26 4.41
N ASN A 49 -9.52 0.43 5.72
CA ASN A 49 -9.43 1.73 6.37
C ASN A 49 -8.06 2.38 6.15
N LEU A 50 -6.97 1.64 6.36
CA LEU A 50 -5.62 2.18 6.17
C LEU A 50 -5.38 2.59 4.72
N MET A 51 -5.69 1.71 3.76
CA MET A 51 -5.38 1.96 2.35
C MET A 51 -6.17 3.15 1.79
N ASN A 52 -7.44 3.28 2.18
CA ASN A 52 -8.35 4.27 1.60
C ASN A 52 -8.44 5.57 2.40
N ASN A 53 -8.10 5.58 3.69
CA ASN A 53 -8.20 6.77 4.54
C ASN A 53 -6.86 7.38 4.96
N THR A 54 -5.74 6.81 4.49
CA THR A 54 -4.41 7.39 4.66
C THR A 54 -4.07 8.33 3.51
N ARG A 55 -3.42 9.44 3.84
CA ARG A 55 -2.76 10.32 2.88
C ARG A 55 -1.32 9.84 2.71
N TRP A 56 -0.98 9.36 1.52
CA TRP A 56 0.33 8.77 1.24
C TRP A 56 1.36 9.81 0.79
N THR A 57 0.91 10.86 0.14
CA THR A 57 1.75 11.91 -0.44
C THR A 57 1.17 13.29 -0.18
N ASP A 58 1.95 14.33 -0.51
CA ASP A 58 1.46 15.71 -0.41
C ASP A 58 0.58 16.15 -1.60
N MET A 59 0.31 15.25 -2.54
CA MET A 59 -0.50 15.55 -3.72
C MET A 59 -1.99 15.68 -3.37
N THR A 60 -2.71 16.37 -4.24
CA THR A 60 -4.17 16.53 -4.14
C THR A 60 -4.82 15.82 -5.32
N PHE A 61 -5.66 14.83 -5.00
CA PHE A 61 -6.42 14.03 -5.95
C PHE A 61 -7.89 14.39 -5.83
N LYS A 62 -8.58 14.53 -6.97
CA LYS A 62 -10.04 14.54 -7.01
C LYS A 62 -10.58 13.11 -6.92
N GLU A 63 -11.87 12.97 -6.60
CA GLU A 63 -12.52 11.66 -6.50
C GLU A 63 -12.42 10.85 -7.80
N GLU A 64 -12.51 11.51 -8.95
CA GLU A 64 -12.36 10.90 -10.28
C GLU A 64 -10.90 10.57 -10.65
N GLU A 65 -9.93 11.13 -9.93
CA GLU A 65 -8.48 10.91 -10.16
C GLU A 65 -7.91 9.83 -9.24
N LYS A 66 -8.66 9.37 -8.23
CA LYS A 66 -8.23 8.32 -7.32
C LYS A 66 -7.81 7.07 -8.09
N ILE A 67 -6.68 6.50 -7.70
CA ILE A 67 -6.10 5.33 -8.36
C ILE A 67 -6.90 4.10 -7.95
N ASP A 68 -7.57 3.47 -8.92
CA ASP A 68 -8.32 2.24 -8.69
C ASP A 68 -7.35 1.06 -8.52
N CYS A 69 -7.38 0.44 -7.34
CA CYS A 69 -6.55 -0.72 -7.04
C CYS A 69 -7.32 -1.81 -6.30
N SER A 70 -6.77 -3.01 -6.27
CA SER A 70 -7.32 -4.14 -5.53
C SER A 70 -6.22 -4.93 -4.86
N LEU A 71 -6.49 -5.32 -3.62
CA LEU A 71 -5.61 -6.11 -2.79
C LEU A 71 -6.31 -7.41 -2.39
N GLY A 72 -5.77 -8.53 -2.85
CA GLY A 72 -6.18 -9.86 -2.40
C GLY A 72 -5.19 -10.42 -1.40
N ILE A 73 -5.64 -10.77 -0.21
CA ILE A 73 -4.86 -11.45 0.81
C ILE A 73 -5.38 -12.89 0.91
N ILE A 74 -4.53 -13.88 0.65
CA ILE A 74 -4.85 -15.29 0.78
C ILE A 74 -4.11 -15.80 2.01
N VAL A 75 -4.85 -16.08 3.09
CA VAL A 75 -4.29 -16.59 4.34
C VAL A 75 -3.99 -18.08 4.18
N LYS A 76 -2.70 -18.45 4.31
CA LYS A 76 -2.22 -19.83 4.20
C LYS A 76 -2.10 -20.50 5.56
N LYS A 77 -1.65 -19.74 6.56
CA LYS A 77 -1.41 -20.23 7.91
C LYS A 77 -1.73 -19.13 8.91
N TYR A 78 -2.30 -19.51 10.05
CA TYR A 78 -2.55 -18.61 11.17
C TYR A 78 -2.27 -19.34 12.49
N GLU A 79 -1.15 -19.01 13.13
CA GLU A 79 -0.70 -19.59 14.40
C GLU A 79 -0.06 -18.49 15.26
N ASP A 80 -0.30 -18.49 16.57
CA ASP A 80 0.28 -17.53 17.53
C ASP A 80 0.09 -16.04 17.17
N ASN A 81 -1.04 -15.72 16.51
CA ASN A 81 -1.35 -14.39 15.94
C ASN A 81 -0.46 -13.95 14.77
N ILE A 82 0.34 -14.87 14.21
CA ILE A 82 1.14 -14.64 13.01
C ILE A 82 0.39 -15.25 11.83
N MET A 83 0.18 -14.43 10.80
CA MET A 83 -0.45 -14.82 9.55
C MET A 83 0.61 -14.98 8.47
N THR A 84 0.72 -16.17 7.89
CA THR A 84 1.46 -16.38 6.64
C THR A 84 0.49 -16.34 5.49
N CYS A 85 0.75 -15.45 4.53
CA CYS A 85 -0.16 -15.11 3.45
C CYS A 85 0.53 -15.10 2.09
N GLU A 86 -0.28 -15.12 1.05
CA GLU A 86 0.07 -14.61 -0.26
C GLU A 86 -0.74 -13.34 -0.53
N MET A 87 -0.11 -12.34 -1.13
CA MET A 87 -0.76 -11.09 -1.51
C MET A 87 -0.77 -10.93 -3.03
N GLN A 88 -1.92 -10.52 -3.55
CA GLN A 88 -2.15 -10.19 -4.94
C GLN A 88 -2.49 -8.70 -5.02
N VAL A 89 -1.61 -7.93 -5.65
CA VAL A 89 -1.72 -6.47 -5.74
C VAL A 89 -1.97 -6.10 -7.19
N GLN A 90 -3.03 -5.35 -7.45
CA GLN A 90 -3.34 -4.87 -8.80
C GLN A 90 -3.73 -3.39 -8.75
N ALA A 91 -3.28 -2.64 -9.74
CA ALA A 91 -3.72 -1.28 -9.99
C ALA A 91 -4.07 -1.12 -11.46
N ARG A 92 -5.06 -0.28 -11.75
CA ARG A 92 -5.54 0.00 -13.10
C ARG A 92 -5.87 1.47 -13.22
N ARG A 93 -5.78 1.97 -14.45
CA ARG A 93 -6.14 3.36 -14.77
C ARG A 93 -7.15 3.40 -15.91
N PRO A 94 -8.12 4.32 -15.87
CA PRO A 94 -9.00 4.57 -17.00
C PRO A 94 -8.21 5.17 -18.17
N VAL A 95 -8.54 4.74 -19.39
CA VAL A 95 -7.98 5.33 -20.61
C VAL A 95 -8.73 6.62 -20.91
N TRP A 96 -8.00 7.71 -21.19
CA TRP A 96 -8.60 9.01 -21.47
C TRP A 96 -9.62 8.91 -22.63
N GLY A 97 -10.82 9.49 -22.41
CA GLY A 97 -11.89 9.48 -23.40
C GLY A 97 -12.55 8.12 -23.63
N SER A 98 -12.36 7.16 -22.72
CA SER A 98 -12.91 5.81 -22.83
C SER A 98 -13.50 5.30 -21.52
N ASN A 99 -14.36 4.29 -21.62
CA ASN A 99 -14.89 3.54 -20.47
C ASN A 99 -14.05 2.28 -20.14
N TYR A 100 -12.92 2.08 -20.84
CA TYR A 100 -12.03 0.94 -20.60
C TYR A 100 -10.87 1.32 -19.68
N ASN A 101 -10.48 0.38 -18.82
CA ASN A 101 -9.33 0.50 -17.93
C ASN A 101 -8.16 -0.34 -18.45
N THR A 102 -6.93 0.15 -18.27
CA THR A 102 -5.69 -0.56 -18.57
C THR A 102 -4.98 -0.99 -17.27
N PRO A 103 -4.39 -2.20 -17.21
CA PRO A 103 -3.60 -2.60 -16.06
C PRO A 103 -2.35 -1.73 -15.97
N LEU A 104 -2.11 -1.20 -14.77
CA LEU A 104 -0.94 -0.39 -14.45
C LEU A 104 0.10 -1.23 -13.69
N PHE A 105 -0.37 -2.03 -12.74
CA PHE A 105 0.46 -2.89 -11.92
C PHE A 105 -0.27 -4.19 -11.61
N ASN A 106 0.44 -5.32 -11.65
CA ASN A 106 -0.08 -6.63 -11.29
C ASN A 106 1.05 -7.47 -10.71
N PHE A 107 0.98 -7.75 -9.41
CA PHE A 107 2.06 -8.39 -8.68
C PHE A 107 1.54 -9.41 -7.67
N ARG A 108 2.19 -10.58 -7.68
CA ARG A 108 1.92 -11.65 -6.72
C ARG A 108 3.11 -11.82 -5.78
N ASP A 109 2.89 -11.46 -4.53
CA ASP A 109 3.82 -11.72 -3.43
C ASP A 109 3.43 -13.01 -2.70
N ILE A 110 4.33 -13.97 -2.67
CA ILE A 110 4.13 -15.28 -2.03
C ILE A 110 4.85 -15.37 -0.67
N SER A 111 5.49 -14.29 -0.23
CA SER A 111 6.37 -14.27 0.92
C SER A 111 5.95 -13.16 1.86
N VAL A 112 4.72 -13.29 2.35
CA VAL A 112 4.11 -12.35 3.28
C VAL A 112 3.88 -13.04 4.62
N ALA A 113 4.43 -12.46 5.68
CA ALA A 113 4.18 -12.89 7.04
C ALA A 113 4.12 -11.67 7.96
N PHE A 114 3.06 -11.55 8.75
CA PHE A 114 2.89 -10.43 9.69
C PHE A 114 2.11 -10.88 10.92
N ALA A 115 2.37 -10.24 12.06
CA ALA A 115 1.53 -10.36 13.23
C ALA A 115 0.27 -9.50 13.08
N TYR A 116 -0.89 -10.02 13.47
CA TYR A 116 -2.13 -9.25 13.55
C TYR A 116 -3.05 -9.79 14.64
N ARG A 117 -3.68 -8.86 15.37
CA ARG A 117 -4.69 -9.14 16.37
C ARG A 117 -5.91 -8.26 16.12
N GLU A 118 -7.06 -8.69 16.62
CA GLU A 118 -8.24 -7.83 16.62
C GLU A 118 -7.93 -6.54 17.40
N PHE A 119 -8.36 -5.41 16.85
CA PHE A 119 -8.12 -4.07 17.40
C PHE A 119 -6.65 -3.62 17.43
N ASP A 120 -5.77 -4.27 16.68
CA ASP A 120 -4.39 -3.80 16.54
C ASP A 120 -4.38 -2.39 15.91
N ASP A 121 -3.61 -1.49 16.50
CA ASP A 121 -3.50 -0.11 16.02
C ASP A 121 -2.60 -0.08 14.78
N MET A 122 -3.18 0.28 13.64
CA MET A 122 -2.49 0.35 12.37
C MET A 122 -2.04 1.78 12.06
N THR A 123 -1.46 2.45 13.03
CA THR A 123 -0.90 3.80 12.84
C THR A 123 0.44 3.73 12.12
N ILE A 124 0.63 4.60 11.12
CA ILE A 124 1.91 4.74 10.42
C ILE A 124 2.89 5.48 11.33
N THR A 125 4.02 4.83 11.61
CA THR A 125 5.16 5.43 12.29
C THR A 125 6.32 5.60 11.31
N PRO A 126 7.24 6.56 11.51
CA PRO A 126 8.39 6.77 10.61
C PRO A 126 9.30 5.54 10.48
N ASP A 127 9.32 4.69 11.51
CA ASP A 127 10.06 3.42 11.56
C ASP A 127 9.21 2.20 11.16
N TYR A 128 7.96 2.40 10.75
CA TYR A 128 7.04 1.37 10.33
C TYR A 128 7.00 0.15 11.27
N LYS A 129 6.83 0.34 12.58
CA LYS A 129 6.98 -0.77 13.56
C LYS A 129 6.16 -2.01 13.20
N ASN A 130 4.90 -1.82 12.80
CA ASN A 130 4.02 -2.90 12.39
C ASN A 130 4.33 -3.34 10.94
N ASN A 131 4.60 -4.64 10.74
CA ASN A 131 4.95 -5.16 9.42
C ASN A 131 3.79 -5.13 8.42
N LEU A 132 2.55 -5.31 8.89
CA LEU A 132 1.37 -5.19 8.02
C LEU A 132 1.26 -3.77 7.48
N VAL A 133 1.47 -2.76 8.34
CA VAL A 133 1.48 -1.35 7.93
C VAL A 133 2.60 -1.09 6.92
N ALA A 134 3.81 -1.64 7.15
CA ALA A 134 4.93 -1.54 6.22
C ALA A 134 4.62 -2.15 4.85
N LEU A 135 4.03 -3.34 4.81
CA LEU A 135 3.62 -4.03 3.58
C LEU A 135 2.61 -3.20 2.78
N LEU A 136 1.59 -2.68 3.45
CA LEU A 136 0.53 -1.88 2.83
C LEU A 136 1.07 -0.55 2.31
N ALA A 137 1.89 0.14 3.11
CA ALA A 137 2.55 1.37 2.72
C ALA A 137 3.48 1.16 1.51
N TYR A 138 4.28 0.08 1.53
CA TYR A 138 5.14 -0.27 0.40
C TYR A 138 4.35 -0.39 -0.90
N TYR A 139 3.25 -1.14 -0.90
CA TYR A 139 2.42 -1.29 -2.11
C TYR A 139 1.65 -0.03 -2.48
N ALA A 140 1.22 0.78 -1.52
CA ALA A 140 0.62 2.08 -1.79
C ALA A 140 1.59 2.97 -2.57
N TYR A 141 2.83 3.12 -2.09
CA TYR A 141 3.86 3.92 -2.75
C TYR A 141 4.27 3.35 -4.12
N VAL A 142 4.33 2.02 -4.27
CA VAL A 142 4.60 1.40 -5.57
C VAL A 142 3.48 1.71 -6.57
N ILE A 143 2.21 1.58 -6.16
CA ILE A 143 1.06 1.88 -7.01
C ILE A 143 1.05 3.36 -7.43
N ILE A 144 1.25 4.27 -6.46
CA ILE A 144 1.30 5.71 -6.71
C ILE A 144 2.47 6.05 -7.64
N GLY A 145 3.64 5.45 -7.42
CA GLY A 145 4.81 5.67 -8.26
C GLY A 145 4.55 5.27 -9.72
N TYR A 146 3.94 4.11 -9.95
CA TYR A 146 3.58 3.68 -11.30
C TYR A 146 2.56 4.61 -11.95
N ASP A 147 1.58 5.08 -11.18
CA ASP A 147 0.54 5.97 -11.71
C ASP A 147 1.18 7.30 -12.16
N LEU A 148 2.03 7.89 -11.33
CA LEU A 148 2.73 9.14 -11.64
C LEU A 148 3.69 9.02 -12.84
N ASP A 149 4.49 7.95 -12.93
CA ASP A 149 5.37 7.71 -14.09
C ASP A 149 4.57 7.58 -15.40
N SER A 150 3.31 7.13 -15.30
CA SER A 150 2.43 6.97 -16.46
C SER A 150 1.82 8.28 -16.99
N PHE A 151 1.95 9.39 -16.24
CA PHE A 151 1.54 10.73 -16.68
C PHE A 151 2.74 11.64 -16.97
N GLN A 152 3.85 11.44 -16.25
CA GLN A 152 5.05 12.25 -16.40
C GLN A 152 6.28 11.37 -16.24
N LYS A 153 7.24 11.55 -17.14
CA LYS A 153 8.57 10.93 -17.04
C LYS A 153 9.16 11.11 -15.65
N LEU A 154 9.47 10.00 -14.98
CA LEU A 154 10.04 9.93 -13.63
C LEU A 154 9.19 10.59 -12.52
N GLY A 155 7.90 10.83 -12.76
CA GLY A 155 6.99 11.45 -11.79
C GLY A 155 6.86 10.66 -10.49
N GLY A 156 6.96 9.34 -10.55
CA GLY A 156 6.86 8.41 -9.42
C GLY A 156 8.09 8.30 -8.54
N SER A 157 9.20 8.95 -8.91
CA SER A 157 10.49 8.74 -8.23
C SER A 157 10.44 9.03 -6.72
N GLY A 158 9.67 10.04 -6.30
CA GLY A 158 9.48 10.33 -4.88
C GLY A 158 8.76 9.21 -4.12
N ALA A 159 7.70 8.63 -4.71
CA ALA A 159 6.96 7.53 -4.12
C ALA A 159 7.83 6.25 -4.06
N PHE A 160 8.57 5.95 -5.14
CA PHE A 160 9.49 4.81 -5.11
C PHE A 160 10.62 4.96 -4.09
N ALA A 161 11.13 6.16 -3.85
CA ALA A 161 12.10 6.40 -2.79
C ALA A 161 11.51 6.11 -1.39
N GLN A 162 10.23 6.42 -1.16
CA GLN A 162 9.54 6.03 0.09
C GLN A 162 9.41 4.49 0.20
N ALA A 163 9.06 3.81 -0.90
CA ALA A 163 9.01 2.35 -0.91
C ALA A 163 10.40 1.72 -0.66
N GLU A 164 11.48 2.29 -1.18
CA GLU A 164 12.84 1.85 -0.90
C GLU A 164 13.20 2.01 0.59
N ASN A 165 12.86 3.15 1.19
CA ASN A 165 13.06 3.37 2.62
C ASN A 165 12.37 2.29 3.47
N ILE A 166 11.11 1.95 3.16
CA ILE A 166 10.36 0.90 3.86
C ILE A 166 11.07 -0.45 3.76
N VAL A 167 11.60 -0.78 2.59
CA VAL A 167 12.38 -2.01 2.40
C VAL A 167 13.63 -1.99 3.29
N THR A 168 14.39 -0.89 3.29
CA THR A 168 15.59 -0.76 4.14
C THR A 168 15.28 -0.95 5.62
N VAL A 169 14.24 -0.29 6.13
CA VAL A 169 13.84 -0.39 7.55
C VAL A 169 13.30 -1.79 7.88
N SER A 170 12.62 -2.44 6.94
CA SER A 170 12.00 -3.75 7.20
C SER A 170 12.97 -4.93 7.13
N GLN A 171 14.19 -4.74 6.61
CA GLN A 171 15.21 -5.79 6.59
C GLN A 171 15.72 -6.18 7.99
N SER A 172 15.67 -5.27 8.97
CA SER A 172 16.13 -5.54 10.35
C SER A 172 15.09 -6.23 11.22
N ARG A 173 13.93 -6.63 10.67
CA ARG A 173 12.88 -7.33 11.42
C ARG A 173 13.36 -8.72 11.85
N SER A 174 12.71 -9.23 12.90
CA SER A 174 12.89 -10.62 13.32
C SER A 174 12.07 -11.56 12.43
N GLU A 175 12.52 -12.81 12.31
CA GLU A 175 11.71 -13.87 11.69
C GLU A 175 10.40 -14.07 12.48
N PRO A 176 9.27 -14.33 11.82
CA PRO A 176 9.10 -14.51 10.37
C PRO A 176 8.79 -13.21 9.59
N GLU A 177 8.68 -12.05 10.25
CA GLU A 177 8.22 -10.79 9.62
C GLU A 177 9.23 -10.13 8.67
N ASN A 178 10.49 -10.53 8.72
CA ASN A 178 11.52 -10.13 7.75
C ASN A 178 11.43 -10.87 6.40
N THR A 179 10.59 -11.91 6.30
CA THR A 179 10.39 -12.69 5.07
C THR A 179 10.02 -11.78 3.91
N GLY A 180 10.69 -11.93 2.76
CA GLY A 180 10.44 -11.21 1.51
C GLY A 180 10.99 -9.78 1.44
N TRP A 181 11.59 -9.27 2.52
CA TRP A 181 12.25 -7.95 2.55
C TRP A 181 13.73 -7.98 2.17
N LYS A 182 14.40 -9.14 2.28
CA LYS A 182 15.84 -9.26 2.05
C LYS A 182 16.19 -9.42 0.57
N ALA A 183 17.34 -8.86 0.18
CA ALA A 183 17.85 -8.91 -1.19
C ALA A 183 18.23 -10.30 -1.69
N PHE A 184 18.72 -11.18 -0.80
CA PHE A 184 19.25 -12.51 -1.15
C PHE A 184 18.31 -13.66 -0.74
N GLU A 185 17.01 -13.40 -0.67
CA GLU A 185 16.01 -14.45 -0.45
C GLU A 185 15.46 -14.95 -1.78
N LYS A 186 15.26 -16.27 -1.90
CA LYS A 186 14.70 -16.92 -3.11
C LYS A 186 13.36 -16.31 -3.55
N ASN A 187 12.63 -15.69 -2.62
CA ASN A 187 11.36 -15.02 -2.87
C ASN A 187 11.39 -13.53 -2.49
N GLY A 188 12.57 -12.89 -2.45
CA GLY A 188 12.79 -11.48 -2.08
C GLY A 188 12.29 -10.46 -3.12
N LYS A 189 11.11 -10.69 -3.69
CA LYS A 189 10.60 -9.97 -4.86
C LYS A 189 10.31 -8.48 -4.59
N ARG A 190 10.11 -8.08 -3.33
CA ARG A 190 9.88 -6.67 -2.95
C ARG A 190 11.16 -5.85 -3.10
N TYR A 191 12.27 -6.33 -2.55
CA TYR A 191 13.57 -5.67 -2.74
C TYR A 191 13.94 -5.58 -4.22
N GLU A 192 13.82 -6.70 -4.95
CA GLU A 192 14.13 -6.74 -6.38
C GLU A 192 13.25 -5.78 -7.20
N LEU A 193 11.95 -5.72 -6.90
CA LEU A 193 11.03 -4.81 -7.59
C LEU A 193 11.47 -3.35 -7.43
N ILE A 194 11.69 -2.89 -6.20
CA ILE A 194 12.02 -1.48 -5.98
C ILE A 194 13.43 -1.12 -6.44
N SER A 195 14.39 -2.03 -6.26
CA SER A 195 15.75 -1.84 -6.73
C SER A 195 15.79 -1.70 -8.26
N ASN A 196 15.03 -2.52 -8.98
CA ASN A 196 14.93 -2.40 -10.45
C ASN A 196 14.21 -1.12 -10.88
N LEU A 197 13.19 -0.67 -10.14
CA LEU A 197 12.51 0.59 -10.46
C LEU A 197 13.42 1.81 -10.32
N LEU A 198 14.31 1.82 -9.33
CA LEU A 198 15.22 2.94 -9.06
C LEU A 198 16.55 2.87 -9.83
N ASP A 199 16.84 1.74 -10.46
CA ASP A 199 18.08 1.53 -11.21
C ASP A 199 18.18 2.44 -12.44
N GLU A 200 19.33 3.09 -12.62
CA GLU A 200 19.59 3.98 -13.76
C GLU A 200 19.42 3.29 -15.12
N ARG A 201 19.67 1.98 -15.19
CA ARG A 201 19.50 1.17 -16.41
C ARG A 201 18.05 1.16 -16.89
N PHE A 202 17.09 1.24 -15.97
CA PHE A 202 15.66 1.23 -16.29
C PHE A 202 15.02 2.61 -16.35
N ARG A 203 15.78 3.68 -16.03
CA ARG A 203 15.33 5.07 -16.02
C ARG A 203 14.67 5.55 -17.33
N LYS A 204 15.01 4.93 -18.48
CA LYS A 204 14.41 5.29 -19.78
C LYS A 204 13.00 4.75 -19.99
N PHE A 205 12.59 3.74 -19.21
CA PHE A 205 11.27 3.11 -19.27
C PHE A 205 10.29 3.69 -18.24
N ARG A 206 10.72 4.74 -17.53
CA ARG A 206 10.02 5.45 -16.47
C ARG A 206 9.89 6.93 -16.84
#